data_AF-A0A380QL41-F1
#
_entry.id   AF-A0A380QL41-F1
#
_cell.length_a   1.000
_cell.length_b   1.000
_cell.length_c   1.000
_cell.angle_alpha   90.00
_cell.angle_beta   90.00
_cell.angle_gamma   90.00
#
_symmetry.space_group_name_H-M   'P 1'
#
loop_
_entity.id
_entity.type
_entity.pdbx_description
1 polymer ?
#
loop_
_entity_poly.entity_id
_entity_poly.type
_entity_poly.pdbx_seq_one_letter_code
_entity_poly.pdbx_strand_id
1 'polypeptide(L)'
;MKSLTPEQLSASLTQQLHSVAQGIDHSLEWIDNCRHQAPRLDTEAEGLKLKLRRHRSKARRLADTSATGMTIGFFGQSHQGKSALITALATDGEPKLATRLGTKTYDYLTHINPDNQASALATRFTRQYDPVDAAYPVQLTLLSETDIARMTANIFLHDFSQVKGLYQPDMTYIDEHLHLLTMHRQAQPVAGMTADDVVTLWDYLLVW
;
A
#
# COMPACT_ATOMS: atom_id res chain seq x y z
N MET A 1 10.39 -36.32 -2.34
CA MET A 1 10.75 -34.90 -2.54
C MET A 1 10.76 -34.23 -1.17
N LYS A 2 11.81 -33.50 -0.78
CA LYS A 2 11.82 -32.72 0.48
C LYS A 2 10.77 -31.60 0.35
N SER A 3 9.94 -31.40 1.37
CA SER A 3 9.01 -30.27 1.44
C SER A 3 9.80 -28.96 1.58
N LEU A 4 9.35 -27.93 0.87
CA LEU A 4 9.92 -26.58 0.98
C LEU A 4 9.57 -25.98 2.34
N THR A 5 10.48 -25.18 2.90
CA THR A 5 10.19 -24.40 4.10
C THR A 5 9.23 -23.24 3.78
N PRO A 6 8.53 -22.65 4.77
CA PRO A 6 7.68 -21.49 4.54
C PRO A 6 8.39 -20.32 3.86
N GLU A 7 9.66 -20.08 4.21
CA GLU A 7 10.51 -19.04 3.60
C GLU A 7 10.86 -19.34 2.13
N GLN A 8 11.09 -20.61 1.79
CA GLN A 8 11.33 -21.01 0.41
C GLN A 8 10.06 -20.90 -0.44
N LEU A 9 8.89 -21.21 0.14
CA LEU A 9 7.60 -21.03 -0.50
C LEU A 9 7.29 -19.56 -0.76
N SER A 10 7.52 -18.69 0.24
CA SER A 10 7.30 -17.25 0.07
C SER A 10 8.24 -16.65 -0.97
N ALA A 11 9.53 -17.00 -0.95
CA ALA A 11 10.49 -16.55 -1.96
C ALA A 11 10.10 -16.99 -3.38
N SER A 12 9.69 -18.26 -3.55
CA SER A 12 9.22 -18.77 -4.84
C SER A 12 7.96 -18.05 -5.32
N LEU A 13 6.99 -17.80 -4.44
CA LEU A 13 5.76 -17.08 -4.77
C LEU A 13 6.06 -15.64 -5.17
N THR A 14 6.90 -14.94 -4.40
CA THR A 14 7.36 -13.58 -4.71
C THR A 14 8.01 -13.55 -6.10
N GLN A 15 8.88 -14.50 -6.45
CA GLN A 15 9.52 -14.54 -7.75
C GLN A 15 8.53 -14.78 -8.90
N GLN A 16 7.54 -15.67 -8.71
CA GLN A 16 6.49 -15.91 -9.70
C GLN A 16 5.63 -14.67 -9.94
N LEU A 17 5.26 -13.96 -8.88
CA LEU A 17 4.47 -12.72 -8.98
C LEU A 17 5.24 -11.60 -9.67
N HIS A 18 6.55 -11.47 -9.41
CA HIS A 18 7.41 -10.56 -10.17
C HIS A 18 7.46 -10.92 -11.65
N SER A 19 7.58 -12.21 -11.98
CA SER A 19 7.60 -12.68 -13.37
C SER A 19 6.28 -12.36 -14.10
N VAL A 20 5.14 -12.49 -13.41
CA VAL A 20 3.83 -12.06 -13.93
C VAL A 20 3.80 -10.56 -14.18
N ALA A 21 4.27 -9.74 -13.23
CA ALA A 21 4.31 -8.29 -13.40
C ALA A 21 5.19 -7.87 -14.59
N GLN A 22 6.36 -8.49 -14.75
CA GLN A 22 7.26 -8.26 -15.89
C GLN A 22 6.64 -8.71 -17.22
N GLY A 23 5.96 -9.85 -17.26
CA GLY A 23 5.24 -10.29 -18.46
C GLY A 23 4.13 -9.30 -18.87
N ILE A 24 3.48 -8.68 -17.88
CA ILE A 24 2.50 -7.60 -18.14
C ILE A 24 3.20 -6.34 -18.65
N ASP A 25 4.37 -5.98 -18.12
CA ASP A 25 5.18 -4.85 -18.62
C ASP A 25 5.48 -5.01 -20.12
N HIS A 26 5.98 -6.16 -20.54
CA HIS A 26 6.20 -6.48 -21.95
C HIS A 26 4.91 -6.44 -22.78
N SER A 27 3.78 -6.89 -22.20
CA SER A 27 2.49 -6.88 -22.90
C SER A 27 1.99 -5.45 -23.15
N LEU A 28 2.19 -4.55 -22.18
CA LEU A 28 1.83 -3.14 -22.32
C LEU A 28 2.69 -2.47 -23.39
N GLU A 29 4.00 -2.71 -23.38
CA GLU A 29 4.92 -2.20 -24.40
C GLU A 29 4.58 -2.72 -25.80
N TRP A 30 4.25 -4.01 -25.92
CA TRP A 30 3.82 -4.60 -27.17
C TRP A 30 2.54 -3.94 -27.72
N ILE A 31 1.55 -3.67 -26.86
CA ILE A 31 0.33 -2.96 -27.29
C ILE A 31 0.69 -1.57 -27.84
N ASP A 32 1.53 -0.83 -27.13
CA ASP A 32 1.92 0.53 -27.54
C ASP A 32 2.70 0.53 -28.86
N ASN A 33 3.56 -0.46 -29.09
CA ASN A 33 4.33 -0.60 -30.32
C ASN A 33 3.49 -1.06 -31.53
N CYS A 34 2.49 -1.92 -31.31
CA CYS A 34 1.73 -2.56 -32.39
C CYS A 34 0.42 -1.84 -32.74
N ARG A 35 -0.18 -1.06 -31.82
CA ARG A 35 -1.51 -0.46 -32.03
C ARG A 35 -1.61 0.40 -33.29
N HIS A 36 -0.55 1.16 -33.62
CA HIS A 36 -0.54 2.05 -34.79
C HIS A 36 -0.62 1.30 -36.13
N GLN A 37 -0.25 0.01 -36.15
CA GLN A 37 -0.22 -0.82 -37.34
C GLN A 37 -1.39 -1.83 -37.40
N ALA A 38 -2.21 -1.90 -36.36
CA ALA A 38 -3.29 -2.87 -36.23
C ALA A 38 -4.59 -2.18 -35.77
N PRO A 39 -5.47 -1.73 -36.70
CA PRO A 39 -6.67 -0.95 -36.36
C PRO A 39 -7.61 -1.63 -35.34
N ARG A 40 -7.72 -2.97 -35.41
CA ARG A 40 -8.52 -3.74 -34.45
C ARG A 40 -7.92 -3.72 -33.04
N LEU A 41 -6.59 -3.81 -32.93
CA LEU A 41 -5.90 -3.70 -31.64
C LEU A 41 -6.05 -2.29 -31.07
N ASP A 42 -5.90 -1.25 -31.90
CA ASP A 42 -6.02 0.14 -31.48
C ASP A 42 -7.38 0.45 -30.84
N THR A 43 -8.45 -0.10 -31.42
CA THR A 43 -9.83 0.04 -30.91
C THR A 43 -9.98 -0.50 -29.48
N GLU A 44 -9.26 -1.56 -29.13
CA GLU A 44 -9.35 -2.21 -27.81
C GLU A 44 -8.19 -1.86 -26.86
N ALA A 45 -7.19 -1.12 -27.34
CA ALA A 45 -5.91 -0.94 -26.66
C ALA A 45 -6.06 -0.37 -25.25
N GLU A 46 -6.85 0.70 -25.07
CA GLU A 46 -7.03 1.32 -23.75
C GLU A 46 -7.73 0.39 -22.76
N GLY A 47 -8.74 -0.36 -23.22
CA GLY A 47 -9.44 -1.35 -22.39
C GLY A 47 -8.54 -2.51 -21.96
N LEU A 48 -7.67 -2.98 -22.87
CA LEU A 48 -6.66 -4.01 -22.57
C LEU A 48 -5.60 -3.49 -21.60
N LYS A 49 -5.08 -2.29 -21.83
CA LYS A 49 -4.09 -1.65 -20.95
C LYS A 49 -4.65 -1.47 -19.55
N LEU A 50 -5.90 -1.03 -19.40
CA LEU A 50 -6.54 -0.90 -18.09
C LEU A 50 -6.58 -2.24 -17.33
N LYS A 51 -7.03 -3.33 -18.00
CA LYS A 51 -7.05 -4.67 -17.39
C LYS A 51 -5.66 -5.15 -17.00
N LEU A 52 -4.67 -4.97 -17.87
CA LEU A 52 -3.28 -5.32 -17.61
C LEU A 52 -2.73 -4.55 -16.40
N ARG A 53 -2.96 -3.24 -16.31
CA ARG A 53 -2.56 -2.43 -15.15
C ARG A 53 -3.16 -2.94 -13.84
N ARG A 54 -4.46 -3.27 -13.82
CA ARG A 54 -5.11 -3.88 -12.63
C ARG A 54 -4.41 -5.16 -12.19
N HIS A 55 -4.12 -6.05 -13.13
CA HIS A 55 -3.42 -7.31 -12.83
C HIS A 55 -1.98 -7.07 -12.39
N ARG A 56 -1.27 -6.11 -12.98
CA ARG A 56 0.08 -5.73 -12.57
C ARG A 56 0.11 -5.16 -11.17
N SER A 57 -0.78 -4.22 -10.84
CA SER A 57 -0.93 -3.67 -9.49
C SER A 57 -1.21 -4.77 -8.47
N LYS A 58 -2.10 -5.71 -8.79
CA LYS A 58 -2.41 -6.86 -7.93
C LYS A 58 -1.20 -7.77 -7.75
N ALA A 59 -0.50 -8.12 -8.82
CA ALA A 59 0.68 -8.99 -8.77
C ALA A 59 1.80 -8.37 -7.93
N ARG A 60 2.10 -7.08 -8.13
CA ARG A 60 3.10 -6.34 -7.34
C ARG A 60 2.74 -6.31 -5.85
N ARG A 61 1.50 -5.94 -5.52
CA ARG A 61 1.02 -5.95 -4.12
C ARG A 61 1.12 -7.32 -3.45
N LEU A 62 0.78 -8.38 -4.19
CA LEU A 62 0.91 -9.74 -3.69
C LEU A 62 2.38 -10.13 -3.49
N ALA A 63 3.28 -9.71 -4.38
CA ALA A 63 4.71 -9.98 -4.28
C ALA A 63 5.33 -9.29 -3.07
N ASP A 64 4.96 -8.03 -2.85
CA ASP A 64 5.36 -7.24 -1.67
C ASP A 64 4.84 -7.92 -0.40
N THR A 65 3.56 -8.29 -0.37
CA THR A 65 2.94 -8.93 0.80
C THR A 65 3.55 -10.29 1.08
N SER A 66 3.80 -11.12 0.06
CA SER A 66 4.39 -12.45 0.24
C SER A 66 5.83 -12.40 0.73
N ALA A 67 6.56 -11.31 0.45
CA ALA A 67 7.89 -11.08 0.98
C ALA A 67 7.89 -10.67 2.47
N THR A 68 6.75 -10.26 3.02
CA THR A 68 6.64 -9.86 4.43
C THR A 68 6.27 -11.02 5.34
N GLY A 69 6.82 -11.02 6.56
CA GLY A 69 6.40 -11.93 7.60
C GLY A 69 4.94 -11.72 8.01
N MET A 70 4.25 -12.82 8.32
CA MET A 70 2.89 -12.83 8.87
C MET A 70 2.76 -11.83 10.02
N THR A 71 1.73 -10.99 9.97
CA THR A 71 1.52 -9.90 10.92
C THR A 71 0.12 -9.97 11.51
N ILE A 72 0.02 -9.79 12.83
CA ILE A 72 -1.24 -9.67 13.55
C ILE A 72 -1.43 -8.20 13.92
N GLY A 73 -2.55 -7.60 13.48
CA GLY A 73 -2.90 -6.22 13.79
C GLY A 73 -3.90 -6.13 14.94
N PHE A 74 -3.67 -5.21 15.89
CA PHE A 74 -4.58 -4.93 17.00
C PHE A 74 -5.30 -3.60 16.77
N PHE A 75 -6.63 -3.66 16.65
CA PHE A 75 -7.48 -2.50 16.41
C PHE A 75 -8.56 -2.40 17.48
N GLY A 76 -9.02 -1.18 17.80
CA GLY A 76 -10.07 -0.94 18.79
C GLY A 76 -9.83 0.27 19.67
N GLN A 77 -10.84 0.64 20.47
CA GLN A 77 -10.82 1.86 21.30
C GLN A 77 -9.95 1.74 22.55
N SER A 78 -9.86 0.55 23.15
CA SER A 78 -9.10 0.35 24.41
C SER A 78 -7.59 0.32 24.15
N HIS A 79 -6.90 1.43 24.39
CA HIS A 79 -5.44 1.51 24.31
C HIS A 79 -4.76 0.54 25.29
N GLN A 80 -5.24 0.49 26.54
CA GLN A 80 -4.74 -0.45 27.55
C GLN A 80 -4.94 -1.91 27.13
N GLY A 81 -6.12 -2.25 26.59
CA GLY A 81 -6.40 -3.61 26.11
C GLY A 81 -5.48 -4.05 24.97
N LYS A 82 -5.23 -3.16 23.99
CA LYS A 82 -4.29 -3.43 22.88
C LYS A 82 -2.87 -3.70 23.41
N SER A 83 -2.39 -2.88 24.34
CA SER A 83 -1.05 -3.01 24.91
C SER A 83 -0.89 -4.28 25.75
N ALA A 84 -1.90 -4.64 26.54
CA ALA A 84 -1.92 -5.90 27.28
C ALA A 84 -1.87 -7.11 26.35
N LEU A 85 -2.63 -7.11 25.24
CA LEU A 85 -2.60 -8.19 24.25
C LEU A 85 -1.25 -8.29 23.54
N ILE A 86 -0.66 -7.16 23.12
CA ILE A 86 0.67 -7.14 22.50
C ILE A 86 1.71 -7.73 23.45
N THR A 87 1.67 -7.31 24.72
CA THR A 87 2.60 -7.82 25.75
C THR A 87 2.43 -9.33 25.90
N ALA A 88 1.22 -9.81 26.18
CA ALA A 88 0.94 -11.24 26.35
C ALA A 88 1.40 -12.11 25.16
N LEU A 89 1.32 -11.60 23.92
CA LEU A 89 1.71 -12.34 22.72
C LEU A 89 3.20 -12.20 22.37
N ALA A 90 3.83 -11.08 22.73
CA ALA A 90 5.22 -10.82 22.35
C ALA A 90 6.23 -11.33 23.39
N THR A 91 5.88 -11.33 24.68
CA THR A 91 6.83 -11.44 25.80
C THR A 91 6.91 -12.83 26.45
N ASP A 92 6.18 -13.83 25.92
CA ASP A 92 6.16 -15.21 26.47
C ASP A 92 5.88 -15.26 27.99
N GLY A 93 5.06 -14.32 28.48
CA GLY A 93 4.67 -14.21 29.90
C GLY A 93 5.46 -13.19 30.71
N GLU A 94 6.53 -12.58 30.17
CA GLU A 94 7.27 -11.52 30.87
C GLU A 94 6.48 -10.20 30.88
N PRO A 95 6.52 -9.39 31.95
CA PRO A 95 5.79 -8.13 32.02
C PRO A 95 6.43 -6.99 31.20
N LYS A 96 7.58 -7.25 30.55
CA LYS A 96 8.37 -6.23 29.84
C LYS A 96 8.37 -6.49 28.34
N LEU A 97 8.12 -5.44 27.57
CA LEU A 97 8.21 -5.50 26.12
C LEU A 97 9.63 -5.08 25.67
N ALA A 98 10.57 -6.01 25.83
CA ALA A 98 11.98 -5.80 25.49
C ALA A 98 12.14 -5.48 24.00
N THR A 99 12.60 -4.27 23.71
CA THR A 99 12.74 -3.71 22.36
C THR A 99 14.19 -3.32 22.15
N ARG A 100 14.86 -4.00 21.20
CA ARG A 100 16.24 -3.72 20.84
C ARG A 100 16.28 -2.60 19.79
N LEU A 101 16.91 -1.49 20.13
CA LEU A 101 17.18 -0.36 19.25
C LEU A 101 18.70 -0.18 19.12
N GLY A 102 19.26 -0.66 18.00
CA GLY A 102 20.70 -0.70 17.77
C GLY A 102 21.37 -1.67 18.75
N THR A 103 22.32 -1.15 19.52
CA THR A 103 23.07 -1.91 20.55
C THR A 103 22.41 -1.90 21.93
N LYS A 104 21.33 -1.13 22.11
CA LYS A 104 20.65 -0.97 23.40
C LYS A 104 19.30 -1.68 23.39
N THR A 105 18.92 -2.20 24.57
CA THR A 105 17.59 -2.79 24.79
C THR A 105 16.84 -1.91 25.77
N TYR A 106 15.61 -1.56 25.41
CA TYR A 106 14.69 -0.78 26.22
C TYR A 106 13.44 -1.60 26.52
N ASP A 107 12.78 -1.31 27.63
CA ASP A 107 11.40 -1.76 27.81
C ASP A 107 10.46 -0.72 27.20
N TYR A 108 9.72 -1.09 26.15
CA TYR A 108 8.89 -0.17 25.38
C TYR A 108 7.83 0.51 26.25
N LEU A 109 7.22 -0.24 27.18
CA LEU A 109 6.10 0.26 28.00
C LEU A 109 6.53 1.33 29.00
N THR A 110 7.77 1.29 29.47
CA THR A 110 8.28 2.19 30.51
C THR A 110 9.19 3.28 29.97
N HIS A 111 9.97 3.00 28.92
CA HIS A 111 10.96 3.94 28.38
C HIS A 111 10.50 4.67 27.11
N ILE A 112 9.59 4.08 26.30
CA ILE A 112 9.22 4.63 24.98
C ILE A 112 7.78 5.16 24.98
N ASN A 113 6.81 4.38 25.48
CA ASN A 113 5.42 4.79 25.60
C ASN A 113 4.91 4.65 27.05
N PRO A 114 5.45 5.46 27.98
CA PRO A 114 4.94 5.49 29.35
C PRO A 114 3.44 5.83 29.36
N ASP A 115 2.72 5.28 30.33
CA ASP A 115 1.25 5.41 30.49
C ASP A 115 0.39 4.86 29.34
N ASN A 116 1.03 4.22 28.36
CA ASN A 116 0.37 3.60 27.22
C ASN A 116 -0.59 4.55 26.48
N GLN A 117 -0.12 5.77 26.22
CA GLN A 117 -0.88 6.78 25.51
C GLN A 117 -1.15 6.38 24.05
N ALA A 118 -2.14 7.02 23.45
CA ALA A 118 -2.40 6.87 22.03
C ALA A 118 -1.18 7.35 21.23
N SER A 119 -0.50 6.42 20.55
CA SER A 119 0.59 6.76 19.63
C SER A 119 0.02 7.40 18.37
N ALA A 120 0.63 8.51 17.92
CA ALA A 120 0.35 9.12 16.62
C ALA A 120 0.78 8.21 15.45
N LEU A 121 1.60 7.19 15.71
CA LEU A 121 2.11 6.24 14.74
C LEU A 121 1.60 4.83 15.02
N ALA A 122 1.33 4.08 13.96
CA ALA A 122 1.15 2.64 14.05
C ALA A 122 2.51 1.97 14.31
N THR A 123 2.65 1.27 15.44
CA THR A 123 3.90 0.60 15.84
C THR A 123 3.83 -0.89 15.51
N ARG A 124 4.81 -1.38 14.75
CA ARG A 124 5.01 -2.82 14.49
C ARG A 124 6.21 -3.33 15.27
N PHE A 125 6.00 -4.39 16.06
CA PHE A 125 7.08 -5.15 16.67
C PHE A 125 7.43 -6.36 15.80
N THR A 126 8.71 -6.65 15.65
CA THR A 126 9.20 -7.82 14.90
C THR A 126 10.34 -8.48 15.65
N ARG A 127 10.43 -9.81 15.54
CA ARG A 127 11.58 -10.59 16.05
C ARG A 127 12.71 -10.68 15.02
N GLN A 128 12.38 -10.52 13.75
CA GLN A 128 13.34 -10.50 12.63
C GLN A 128 13.52 -9.04 12.22
N TYR A 129 14.62 -8.43 12.64
CA TYR A 129 14.97 -7.07 12.26
C TYR A 129 16.48 -6.94 12.09
N ASP A 130 16.89 -6.74 10.84
CA ASP A 130 18.19 -6.21 10.47
C ASP A 130 18.00 -4.76 10.06
N PRO A 131 18.44 -3.78 10.88
CA PRO A 131 18.37 -2.39 10.49
C PRO A 131 19.22 -2.14 9.24
N VAL A 132 18.69 -1.34 8.31
CA VAL A 132 19.44 -0.90 7.12
C VAL A 132 20.69 -0.11 7.54
N ASP A 133 20.57 0.67 8.61
CA ASP A 133 21.68 1.38 9.25
C ASP A 133 21.60 1.22 10.77
N ALA A 134 22.66 0.70 11.39
CA ALA A 134 22.73 0.52 12.82
C ALA A 134 22.66 1.85 13.61
N ALA A 135 23.03 2.98 13.00
CA ALA A 135 22.88 4.32 13.58
C ALA A 135 21.41 4.79 13.61
N TYR A 136 20.56 4.24 12.74
CA TYR A 136 19.13 4.57 12.65
C TYR A 136 18.28 3.29 12.79
N PRO A 137 18.18 2.72 14.00
CA PRO A 137 17.58 1.40 14.23
C PRO A 137 16.05 1.39 14.19
N VAL A 138 15.41 2.49 13.80
CA VAL A 138 13.96 2.63 13.71
C VAL A 138 13.61 2.91 12.26
N GLN A 139 12.83 2.02 11.66
CA GLN A 139 12.28 2.23 10.33
C GLN A 139 10.96 3.00 10.45
N LEU A 140 10.88 4.14 9.77
CA LEU A 140 9.64 4.89 9.60
C LEU A 140 9.12 4.67 8.17
N THR A 141 7.89 4.18 8.06
CA THR A 141 7.19 4.06 6.78
C THR A 141 6.17 5.18 6.68
N LEU A 142 6.27 6.00 5.64
CA LEU A 142 5.33 7.08 5.36
C LEU A 142 4.20 6.58 4.46
N LEU A 143 3.06 7.26 4.55
CA LEU A 143 1.97 7.09 3.59
C LEU A 143 2.42 7.57 2.22
N SER A 144 2.05 6.83 1.17
CA SER A 144 2.21 7.32 -0.20
C SER A 144 1.17 8.41 -0.51
N GLU A 145 1.40 9.18 -1.56
CA GLU A 145 0.45 10.15 -2.11
C GLU A 145 -0.89 9.48 -2.45
N THR A 146 -0.84 8.23 -2.89
CA THR A 146 -2.03 7.42 -3.19
C THR A 146 -2.78 7.02 -1.93
N ASP A 147 -2.09 6.73 -0.83
CA ASP A 147 -2.74 6.43 0.45
C ASP A 147 -3.41 7.67 1.03
N ILE A 148 -2.76 8.83 0.94
CA ILE A 148 -3.34 10.12 1.34
C ILE A 148 -4.59 10.40 0.51
N ALA A 149 -4.50 10.31 -0.82
CA ALA A 149 -5.65 10.51 -1.71
C ALA A 149 -6.81 9.56 -1.38
N ARG A 150 -6.51 8.29 -1.11
CA ARG A 150 -7.50 7.29 -0.68
C ARG A 150 -8.17 7.69 0.62
N MET A 151 -7.40 8.07 1.64
CA MET A 151 -7.93 8.49 2.94
C MET A 151 -8.81 9.73 2.81
N THR A 152 -8.36 10.75 2.07
CA THR A 152 -9.13 11.97 1.84
C THR A 152 -10.44 11.69 1.09
N ALA A 153 -10.39 10.88 0.03
CA ALA A 153 -11.58 10.49 -0.71
C ALA A 153 -12.56 9.69 0.18
N ASN A 154 -12.06 8.77 1.00
CA ASN A 154 -12.87 8.00 1.93
C ASN A 154 -13.58 8.90 2.96
N ILE A 155 -12.86 9.85 3.57
CA ILE A 155 -13.44 10.84 4.49
C ILE A 155 -14.52 11.68 3.78
N PHE A 156 -14.23 12.15 2.57
CA PHE A 156 -15.19 12.94 1.81
C PHE A 156 -16.48 12.15 1.50
N LEU A 157 -16.33 10.91 1.03
CA LEU A 157 -17.45 10.05 0.66
C LEU A 157 -18.26 9.61 1.88
N HIS A 158 -17.65 9.30 3.02
CA HIS A 158 -18.38 8.79 4.18
C HIS A 158 -18.85 9.87 5.16
N ASP A 159 -18.02 10.85 5.47
CA ASP A 159 -18.31 11.82 6.53
C ASP A 159 -18.94 13.12 5.98
N PHE A 160 -18.56 13.54 4.76
CA PHE A 160 -19.03 14.80 4.19
C PHE A 160 -20.24 14.64 3.25
N SER A 161 -20.26 13.61 2.41
CA SER A 161 -21.35 13.42 1.44
C SER A 161 -22.70 13.13 2.10
N GLN A 162 -22.69 12.53 3.28
CA GLN A 162 -23.91 12.27 4.05
C GLN A 162 -24.46 13.51 4.75
N VAL A 163 -23.62 14.51 5.02
CA VAL A 163 -23.96 15.64 5.91
C VAL A 163 -24.53 16.83 5.14
N LYS A 164 -24.29 16.95 3.83
CA LYS A 164 -24.87 18.03 3.00
C LYS A 164 -25.14 17.54 1.59
N GLY A 165 -26.23 18.04 0.98
CA GLY A 165 -26.51 17.90 -0.46
C GLY A 165 -25.41 18.57 -1.29
N LEU A 166 -24.25 17.91 -1.35
CA LEU A 166 -23.09 18.38 -2.07
C LEU A 166 -23.44 18.44 -3.55
N TYR A 167 -22.98 19.51 -4.19
CA TYR A 167 -23.04 19.68 -5.63
C TYR A 167 -22.44 18.45 -6.30
N GLN A 168 -23.28 17.69 -7.01
CA GLN A 168 -22.82 16.66 -7.92
C GLN A 168 -22.45 17.37 -9.21
N PRO A 169 -21.15 17.40 -9.58
CA PRO A 169 -20.75 18.03 -10.82
C PRO A 169 -21.39 17.28 -11.99
N ASP A 170 -21.97 18.02 -12.93
CA ASP A 170 -22.45 17.44 -14.16
C ASP A 170 -21.28 17.10 -15.11
N MET A 171 -21.58 16.39 -16.20
CA MET A 171 -20.55 15.99 -17.17
C MET A 171 -19.86 17.19 -17.79
N THR A 172 -20.59 18.29 -18.05
CA THR A 172 -20.03 19.51 -18.63
C THR A 172 -18.96 20.11 -17.73
N TYR A 173 -19.26 20.24 -16.43
CA TYR A 173 -18.33 20.75 -15.44
C TYR A 173 -17.10 19.84 -15.33
N ILE A 174 -17.29 18.52 -15.31
CA ILE A 174 -16.18 17.56 -15.27
C ILE A 174 -15.28 17.72 -16.50
N ASP A 175 -15.85 17.77 -17.70
CA ASP A 175 -15.11 17.89 -18.95
C ASP A 175 -14.35 19.21 -19.04
N GLU A 176 -14.97 20.33 -18.65
CA GLU A 176 -14.32 21.65 -18.57
C GLU A 176 -13.15 21.62 -17.60
N HIS A 177 -13.32 21.03 -16.42
CA HIS A 177 -12.27 20.95 -15.42
C HIS A 177 -11.11 20.05 -15.87
N LEU A 178 -11.41 18.91 -16.50
CA LEU A 178 -10.40 18.04 -17.09
C LEU A 178 -9.63 18.73 -18.23
N HIS A 179 -10.30 19.56 -19.02
CA HIS A 179 -9.65 20.35 -20.06
C HIS A 179 -8.64 21.34 -19.45
N LEU A 180 -9.03 22.05 -18.39
CA LEU A 180 -8.12 22.94 -17.65
C LEU A 180 -6.92 22.19 -17.08
N LEU A 181 -7.13 21.03 -16.45
CA LEU A 181 -6.03 20.22 -15.91
C LEU A 181 -5.10 19.69 -17.00
N THR A 182 -5.63 19.40 -18.19
CA THR A 182 -4.83 18.96 -19.34
C THR A 182 -3.84 20.05 -19.78
N MET A 183 -4.22 21.33 -19.67
CA MET A 183 -3.31 22.45 -19.95
C MET A 183 -2.15 22.56 -18.96
N HIS A 184 -2.31 22.01 -17.75
CA HIS A 184 -1.27 21.95 -16.71
C HIS A 184 -0.49 20.63 -16.69
N ARG A 185 -0.80 19.72 -17.62
CA ARG A 185 -0.15 18.41 -17.70
C ARG A 185 1.36 18.57 -17.95
N GLN A 186 2.15 17.86 -17.15
CA GLN A 186 3.59 17.79 -17.34
C GLN A 186 3.94 16.93 -18.56
N ALA A 187 4.99 17.32 -19.29
CA ALA A 187 5.43 16.59 -20.49
C ALA A 187 5.93 15.17 -20.17
N GLN A 188 6.41 14.96 -18.95
CA GLN A 188 6.85 13.68 -18.43
C GLN A 188 6.12 13.37 -17.12
N PRO A 189 5.94 12.08 -16.78
CA PRO A 189 5.41 11.68 -15.49
C PRO A 189 6.21 12.31 -14.35
N VAL A 190 5.50 12.85 -13.35
CA VAL A 190 6.10 13.35 -12.11
C VAL A 190 6.07 12.24 -11.06
N ALA A 191 7.04 12.25 -10.15
CA ALA A 191 7.05 11.34 -9.00
C ALA A 191 5.80 11.52 -8.12
N GLY A 192 5.47 10.48 -7.36
CA GLY A 192 4.40 10.45 -6.36
C GLY A 192 3.24 9.53 -6.70
N MET A 193 2.74 9.56 -7.95
CA MET A 193 1.65 8.68 -8.37
C MET A 193 1.86 8.15 -9.78
N THR A 194 1.84 6.83 -9.92
CA THR A 194 1.91 6.17 -11.23
C THR A 194 0.52 5.97 -11.83
N ALA A 195 0.45 5.68 -13.13
CA ALA A 195 -0.82 5.31 -13.77
C ALA A 195 -1.47 4.06 -13.13
N ASP A 196 -0.67 3.17 -12.54
CA ASP A 196 -1.18 1.98 -11.84
C ASP A 196 -1.79 2.34 -10.49
N ASP A 197 -1.22 3.33 -9.82
CA ASP A 197 -1.76 3.87 -8.58
C ASP A 197 -3.11 4.55 -8.82
N VAL A 198 -3.23 5.32 -9.91
CA VAL A 198 -4.51 5.94 -10.33
C VAL A 198 -5.56 4.87 -10.60
N VAL A 199 -5.23 3.83 -11.36
CA VAL A 199 -6.15 2.71 -11.61
C VAL A 199 -6.56 2.03 -10.30
N THR A 200 -5.62 1.87 -9.37
CA THR A 200 -5.92 1.23 -8.09
C THR A 200 -6.76 2.11 -7.17
N LEU A 201 -6.56 3.43 -7.22
CA LEU A 201 -7.41 4.40 -6.53
C LEU A 201 -8.81 4.39 -7.13
N TRP A 202 -8.94 4.36 -8.45
CA TRP A 202 -10.23 4.23 -9.12
C TRP A 202 -10.96 2.96 -8.68
N ASP A 203 -10.31 1.80 -8.73
CA ASP A 203 -10.92 0.54 -8.29
C ASP A 203 -11.32 0.57 -6.81
N TYR A 204 -10.53 1.19 -5.95
CA TYR A 204 -10.90 1.38 -4.54
C TYR A 204 -12.19 2.18 -4.39
N LEU A 205 -12.41 3.22 -5.19
CA LEU A 205 -13.58 4.09 -5.12
C LEU A 205 -14.84 3.45 -5.72
N LEU A 206 -14.72 2.47 -6.62
CA LEU A 206 -15.86 1.77 -7.22
C LEU A 206 -16.44 0.64 -6.37
N VAL A 207 -15.69 0.14 -5.39
CA VAL A 207 -16.09 -1.03 -4.57
C VAL A 207 -16.97 -0.62 -3.38
N TRP A 208 -17.41 0.64 -3.33
CA TRP A 208 -18.30 1.20 -2.31
C TRP A 208 -19.59 1.72 -2.92
#